data_AF-A0AAD7I4U4-F1
#
_entry.id   AF-A0AAD7I4U4-F1
#
_cell.length_a   1.000
_cell.length_b   1.000
_cell.length_c   1.000
_cell.angle_alpha   90.00
_cell.angle_beta   90.00
_cell.angle_gamma   90.00
#
_symmetry.space_group_name_H-M   'P 1'
#
loop_
_entity.id
_entity.type
_entity.pdbx_description
1 polymer ?
#
loop_
_entity_poly.entity_id
_entity_poly.type
_entity_poly.pdbx_seq_one_letter_code
_entity_poly.pdbx_strand_id
1 'polypeptide(L)'
;MARIFSVFLALFIASAAVAAPVEKRQIGDLACNVNRFKIVTALAGTNSAVGQIQGSDPTTATQVAAAQAGLSSAGDGIKTIALAIVTGQNAPAAARNQVQQGLLDAQSALGNITDPTASSAVANAQSSLADAIQDGNDVVADCN
;
A
#
# COMPACT_ATOMS: atom_id res chain seq x y z
N MET A 1 -63.61 -27.04 32.82
CA MET A 1 -63.02 -25.69 32.77
C MET A 1 -61.55 -25.80 33.20
N ALA A 2 -60.67 -25.23 32.36
CA ALA A 2 -59.24 -24.91 32.50
C ALA A 2 -58.26 -25.90 33.19
N ARG A 3 -57.31 -26.37 32.36
CA ARG A 3 -56.11 -27.18 32.61
C ARG A 3 -54.89 -26.25 32.91
N ILE A 4 -54.07 -26.55 33.92
CA ILE A 4 -52.70 -27.13 33.87
C ILE A 4 -51.54 -26.15 33.49
N PHE A 5 -50.63 -26.01 34.47
CA PHE A 5 -49.16 -25.84 34.45
C PHE A 5 -48.40 -24.78 33.64
N SER A 6 -47.49 -24.14 34.38
CA SER A 6 -46.19 -23.52 34.08
C SER A 6 -45.49 -23.92 32.76
N VAL A 7 -44.72 -22.97 32.20
CA VAL A 7 -43.24 -23.02 32.06
C VAL A 7 -42.76 -21.77 31.29
N PHE A 8 -41.88 -20.99 31.91
CA PHE A 8 -41.06 -19.97 31.26
C PHE A 8 -40.01 -20.67 30.37
N LEU A 9 -40.03 -20.42 29.07
CA LEU A 9 -39.00 -20.91 28.13
C LEU A 9 -38.22 -19.72 27.56
N ALA A 10 -37.03 -19.49 28.10
CA ALA A 10 -36.06 -18.53 27.58
C ALA A 10 -35.42 -19.12 26.30
N LEU A 11 -35.65 -18.47 25.16
CA LEU A 11 -35.07 -18.84 23.87
C LEU A 11 -33.68 -18.18 23.74
N PHE A 12 -32.64 -18.91 24.13
CA PHE A 12 -31.26 -18.62 23.73
C PHE A 12 -31.10 -18.99 22.26
N ILE A 13 -31.12 -18.00 21.36
CA ILE A 13 -30.73 -18.20 19.96
C ILE A 13 -29.20 -18.15 19.93
N ALA A 14 -28.58 -19.32 19.87
CA ALA A 14 -27.17 -19.46 19.59
C ALA A 14 -26.88 -18.94 18.18
N SER A 15 -26.12 -17.85 18.10
CA SER A 15 -25.55 -17.35 16.84
C SER A 15 -24.61 -18.42 16.31
N ALA A 16 -25.06 -19.21 15.33
CA ALA A 16 -24.17 -20.03 14.53
C ALA A 16 -23.28 -19.08 13.71
N ALA A 17 -22.09 -18.79 14.24
CA ALA A 17 -21.02 -18.21 13.46
C ALA A 17 -20.72 -19.20 12.34
N VAL A 18 -21.24 -18.90 11.15
CA VAL A 18 -20.87 -19.60 9.92
C VAL A 18 -19.38 -19.35 9.77
N ALA A 19 -18.56 -20.32 10.16
CA ALA A 19 -17.15 -20.31 9.86
C ALA A 19 -17.06 -20.32 8.33
N ALA A 20 -16.81 -19.14 7.74
CA ALA A 20 -16.53 -19.04 6.32
C ALA A 20 -15.36 -19.97 6.00
N PRO A 21 -15.45 -20.78 4.93
CA PRO A 21 -14.42 -21.75 4.62
C PRO A 21 -13.07 -21.03 4.47
N VAL A 22 -12.07 -21.48 5.22
CA VAL A 22 -10.68 -21.06 5.11
C VAL A 22 -10.09 -21.70 3.85
N GLU A 23 -10.66 -21.39 2.68
CA GLU A 23 -10.12 -21.85 1.41
C GLU A 23 -8.90 -20.99 1.05
N LYS A 24 -7.72 -21.61 1.11
CA LYS A 24 -6.43 -21.17 0.53
C LYS A 24 -5.98 -19.73 0.82
N ARG A 25 -5.82 -19.36 2.10
CA ARG A 25 -5.13 -18.11 2.48
C ARG A 25 -3.63 -18.09 2.18
N GLN A 26 -2.99 -19.23 1.92
CA GLN A 26 -1.52 -19.30 2.04
C GLN A 26 -0.71 -18.80 0.84
N ILE A 27 -1.20 -18.90 -0.39
CA ILE A 27 -0.42 -18.43 -1.56
C ILE A 27 -0.63 -16.92 -1.77
N GLY A 28 -1.84 -16.41 -1.52
CA GLY A 28 -2.15 -14.97 -1.56
C GLY A 28 -1.53 -14.19 -0.40
N ASP A 29 -1.66 -14.65 0.85
CA ASP A 29 -1.11 -13.90 2.00
C ASP A 29 0.42 -13.88 2.00
N LEU A 30 1.09 -14.97 1.64
CA LEU A 30 2.56 -15.01 1.70
C LEU A 30 3.19 -14.15 0.59
N ALA A 31 2.72 -14.29 -0.67
CA ALA A 31 3.19 -13.47 -1.78
C ALA A 31 2.87 -11.98 -1.53
N CYS A 32 1.65 -11.67 -1.09
CA CYS A 32 1.28 -10.32 -0.73
C CYS A 32 2.17 -9.74 0.38
N ASN A 33 2.45 -10.49 1.45
CA ASN A 33 3.31 -10.01 2.54
C ASN A 33 4.76 -9.80 2.09
N VAL A 34 5.29 -10.67 1.22
CA VAL A 34 6.63 -10.50 0.63
C VAL A 34 6.67 -9.24 -0.24
N ASN A 35 5.70 -9.07 -1.15
CA ASN A 35 5.65 -7.90 -2.04
C ASN A 35 5.49 -6.62 -1.24
N ARG A 36 4.68 -6.63 -0.17
CA ARG A 36 4.54 -5.49 0.75
C ARG A 36 5.83 -5.14 1.47
N PHE A 37 6.65 -6.11 1.85
CA PHE A 37 7.95 -5.85 2.44
C PHE A 37 8.94 -5.27 1.42
N LYS A 38 8.97 -5.84 0.20
CA LYS A 38 9.80 -5.34 -0.91
C LYS A 38 9.49 -3.88 -1.22
N ILE A 39 8.22 -3.55 -1.42
CA ILE A 39 7.82 -2.17 -1.75
C ILE A 39 8.17 -1.19 -0.62
N VAL A 40 8.03 -1.56 0.66
CA VAL A 40 8.44 -0.67 1.77
C VAL A 40 9.93 -0.38 1.71
N THR A 41 10.74 -1.41 1.40
CA THR A 41 12.19 -1.27 1.23
C THR A 41 12.53 -0.41 0.02
N ALA A 42 11.85 -0.64 -1.12
CA ALA A 42 12.04 0.12 -2.35
C ALA A 42 11.61 1.59 -2.21
N LEU A 43 10.51 1.87 -1.52
CA LEU A 43 10.06 3.23 -1.21
C LEU A 43 11.05 3.96 -0.30
N ALA A 44 11.63 3.28 0.69
CA ALA A 44 12.65 3.87 1.55
C ALA A 44 13.93 4.18 0.76
N GLY A 45 14.38 3.25 -0.09
CA GLY A 45 15.52 3.47 -0.99
C GLY A 45 15.28 4.62 -1.95
N THR A 46 14.08 4.67 -2.56
CA THR A 46 13.68 5.75 -3.47
C THR A 46 13.62 7.09 -2.74
N ASN A 47 13.02 7.16 -1.55
CA ASN A 47 13.01 8.39 -0.75
C ASN A 47 14.42 8.88 -0.41
N SER A 48 15.33 7.94 -0.11
CA SER A 48 16.74 8.29 0.12
C SER A 48 17.40 8.86 -1.14
N ALA A 49 17.20 8.22 -2.30
CA ALA A 49 17.71 8.71 -3.59
C ALA A 49 17.13 10.09 -3.97
N VAL A 50 15.82 10.29 -3.77
CA VAL A 50 15.14 11.58 -3.98
C VAL A 50 15.72 12.66 -3.05
N GLY A 51 15.99 12.32 -1.79
CA GLY A 51 16.60 13.25 -0.83
C GLY A 51 18.05 13.65 -1.15
N GLN A 52 18.73 12.92 -2.05
CA GLN A 52 20.07 13.27 -2.52
C GLN A 52 20.05 14.22 -3.73
N ILE A 53 18.87 14.47 -4.32
CA ILE A 53 18.74 15.39 -5.44
C ILE A 53 18.95 16.81 -4.93
N GLN A 54 19.98 17.45 -5.45
CA GLN A 54 20.26 18.87 -5.27
C GLN A 54 20.34 19.52 -6.65
N GLY A 55 19.85 20.75 -6.75
CA GLY A 55 19.82 21.49 -8.00
C GLY A 55 20.06 22.98 -7.77
N SER A 56 20.54 23.63 -8.81
CA SER A 56 20.65 25.08 -8.93
C SER A 56 19.34 25.75 -9.36
N ASP A 57 18.43 25.00 -9.98
CA ASP A 57 17.12 25.46 -10.39
C ASP A 57 16.17 25.53 -9.17
N PRO A 58 15.53 26.68 -8.91
CA PRO A 58 14.60 26.85 -7.79
C PRO A 58 13.38 25.91 -7.85
N THR A 59 13.03 25.38 -9.02
CA THR A 59 11.93 24.41 -9.18
C THR A 59 12.30 23.00 -8.72
N THR A 60 13.60 22.66 -8.66
CA THR A 60 14.08 21.33 -8.25
C THR A 60 13.58 20.96 -6.87
N ALA A 61 13.67 21.88 -5.90
CA ALA A 61 13.22 21.62 -4.53
C ALA A 61 11.71 21.33 -4.46
N THR A 62 10.90 22.05 -5.25
CA THR A 62 9.46 21.81 -5.34
C THR A 62 9.14 20.42 -5.89
N GLN A 63 9.83 20.00 -6.95
CA GLN A 63 9.63 18.67 -7.54
C GLN A 63 10.14 17.55 -6.63
N VAL A 64 11.24 17.76 -5.91
CA VAL A 64 11.72 16.81 -4.88
C VAL A 64 10.67 16.64 -3.78
N ALA A 65 10.09 17.73 -3.28
CA ALA A 65 9.03 17.67 -2.27
C ALA A 65 7.76 16.97 -2.80
N ALA A 66 7.37 17.23 -4.07
CA ALA A 66 6.25 16.56 -4.70
C ALA A 66 6.51 15.05 -4.86
N ALA A 67 7.74 14.65 -5.23
CA ALA A 67 8.12 13.26 -5.32
C ALA A 67 8.05 12.56 -3.95
N GLN A 68 8.57 13.19 -2.90
CA GLN A 68 8.47 12.67 -1.53
C GLN A 68 7.02 12.55 -1.04
N ALA A 69 6.16 13.50 -1.40
CA ALA A 69 4.73 13.43 -1.08
C ALA A 69 4.04 12.23 -1.76
N GLY A 70 4.34 11.98 -3.05
CA GLY A 70 3.86 10.80 -3.77
C GLY A 70 4.33 9.49 -3.11
N LEU A 71 5.62 9.40 -2.77
CA LEU A 71 6.19 8.24 -2.08
C LEU A 71 5.57 8.02 -0.69
N SER A 72 5.31 9.10 0.06
CA SER A 72 4.61 9.02 1.34
C SER A 72 3.18 8.51 1.19
N SER A 73 2.44 9.03 0.19
CA SER A 73 1.09 8.58 -0.13
C SER A 73 1.07 7.09 -0.47
N ALA A 74 2.02 6.61 -1.27
CA ALA A 74 2.15 5.19 -1.57
C ALA A 74 2.44 4.36 -0.31
N GLY A 75 3.34 4.84 0.56
CA GLY A 75 3.63 4.24 1.86
C GLY A 75 2.40 4.08 2.75
N ASP A 76 1.53 5.08 2.78
CA ASP A 76 0.28 5.04 3.57
C ASP A 76 -0.76 4.07 2.99
N GLY A 77 -0.80 3.93 1.67
CA GLY A 77 -1.56 2.86 1.01
C GLY A 77 -1.10 1.46 1.46
N ILE A 78 0.22 1.23 1.49
CA ILE A 78 0.78 -0.07 1.95
C ILE A 78 0.48 -0.34 3.43
N LYS A 79 0.53 0.69 4.29
CA LYS A 79 0.13 0.56 5.70
C LYS A 79 -1.34 0.18 5.83
N THR A 80 -2.22 0.77 5.02
CA THR A 80 -3.64 0.40 5.01
C THR A 80 -3.86 -1.05 4.57
N ILE A 81 -3.15 -1.49 3.53
CA ILE A 81 -3.15 -2.90 3.09
C ILE A 81 -2.65 -3.81 4.21
N ALA A 82 -1.61 -3.39 4.95
CA ALA A 82 -1.09 -4.09 6.12
C ALA A 82 -2.15 -4.38 7.16
N LEU A 83 -2.86 -3.33 7.55
CA LEU A 83 -3.84 -3.40 8.59
C LEU A 83 -5.00 -4.30 8.19
N ALA A 84 -5.45 -4.22 6.94
CA ALA A 84 -6.50 -5.11 6.42
C ALA A 84 -6.10 -6.59 6.55
N ILE A 85 -4.91 -6.96 6.09
CA ILE A 85 -4.44 -8.36 6.11
C ILE A 85 -4.27 -8.87 7.54
N VAL A 86 -3.67 -8.08 8.43
CA VAL A 86 -3.49 -8.46 9.84
C VAL A 86 -4.84 -8.63 10.55
N THR A 87 -5.88 -7.93 10.09
CA THR A 87 -7.26 -8.08 10.59
C THR A 87 -8.07 -9.14 9.83
N GLY A 88 -7.46 -9.88 8.91
CA GLY A 88 -8.10 -10.93 8.12
C GLY A 88 -9.06 -10.42 7.03
N GLN A 89 -8.95 -9.13 6.67
CA GLN A 89 -9.67 -8.50 5.57
C GLN A 89 -8.82 -8.52 4.30
N ASN A 90 -9.49 -8.54 3.15
CA ASN A 90 -8.83 -8.35 1.88
C ASN A 90 -8.22 -6.94 1.79
N ALA A 91 -7.14 -6.81 1.03
CA ALA A 91 -6.55 -5.52 0.75
C ALA A 91 -7.59 -4.58 0.09
N PRO A 92 -7.83 -3.38 0.63
CA PRO A 92 -8.82 -2.47 0.06
C PRO A 92 -8.37 -1.96 -1.32
N ALA A 93 -9.28 -1.95 -2.30
CA ALA A 93 -9.00 -1.43 -3.64
C ALA A 93 -8.53 0.04 -3.60
N ALA A 94 -9.11 0.86 -2.72
CA ALA A 94 -8.69 2.25 -2.53
C ALA A 94 -7.23 2.37 -2.09
N ALA A 95 -6.77 1.46 -1.22
CA ALA A 95 -5.39 1.45 -0.75
C ALA A 95 -4.43 1.01 -1.85
N ARG A 96 -4.78 -0.01 -2.65
CA ARG A 96 -4.03 -0.41 -3.85
C ARG A 96 -3.91 0.74 -4.86
N ASN A 97 -5.01 1.44 -5.14
CA ASN A 97 -5.02 2.61 -6.03
C ASN A 97 -4.16 3.75 -5.47
N GLN A 98 -4.15 3.95 -4.17
CA GLN A 98 -3.30 4.96 -3.52
C GLN A 98 -1.81 4.64 -3.69
N VAL A 99 -1.41 3.36 -3.59
CA VAL A 99 -0.04 2.92 -3.89
C VAL A 99 0.33 3.29 -5.33
N GLN A 100 -0.49 2.88 -6.29
CA GLN A 100 -0.26 3.15 -7.70
C GLN A 100 -0.19 4.66 -7.99
N GLN A 101 -1.15 5.44 -7.50
CA GLN A 101 -1.20 6.88 -7.74
C GLN A 101 0.00 7.60 -7.13
N GLY A 102 0.38 7.28 -5.88
CA GLY A 102 1.54 7.91 -5.23
C GLY A 102 2.86 7.65 -5.97
N LEU A 103 3.03 6.45 -6.52
CA LEU A 103 4.20 6.10 -7.34
C LEU A 103 4.21 6.86 -8.68
N LEU A 104 3.05 7.01 -9.34
CA LEU A 104 2.92 7.79 -10.57
C LEU A 104 3.13 9.29 -10.33
N ASP A 105 2.64 9.82 -9.21
CA ASP A 105 2.87 11.22 -8.82
C ASP A 105 4.36 11.47 -8.59
N ALA A 106 5.05 10.54 -7.92
CA ALA A 106 6.49 10.62 -7.73
C ALA A 106 7.26 10.56 -9.07
N GLN A 107 6.82 9.71 -10.00
CA GLN A 107 7.43 9.59 -11.33
C GLN A 107 7.27 10.87 -12.12
N SER A 108 6.07 11.44 -12.13
CA SER A 108 5.76 12.70 -12.79
C SER A 108 6.62 13.84 -12.22
N ALA A 109 6.71 13.96 -10.91
CA ALA A 109 7.52 14.97 -10.24
C ALA A 109 9.01 14.85 -10.62
N LEU A 110 9.58 13.63 -10.57
CA LEU A 110 10.96 13.42 -11.00
C LEU A 110 11.19 13.72 -12.49
N GLY A 111 10.22 13.41 -13.35
CA GLY A 111 10.27 13.72 -14.77
C GLY A 111 10.24 15.22 -15.08
N ASN A 112 9.73 16.04 -14.15
CA ASN A 112 9.70 17.49 -14.28
C ASN A 112 10.96 18.19 -13.77
N ILE A 113 11.94 17.46 -13.22
CA ILE A 113 13.23 18.01 -12.86
C ILE A 113 14.10 18.10 -14.12
N THR A 114 14.22 19.30 -14.68
CA THR A 114 15.02 19.56 -15.88
C THR A 114 16.40 20.15 -15.59
N ASP A 115 16.76 20.26 -14.30
CA ASP A 115 18.04 20.84 -13.88
C ASP A 115 19.23 19.94 -14.30
N PRO A 116 20.12 20.41 -15.18
CA PRO A 116 21.25 19.60 -15.65
C PRO A 116 22.24 19.25 -14.54
N THR A 117 22.33 20.08 -13.48
CA THR A 117 23.21 19.83 -12.33
C THR A 117 22.70 18.69 -11.45
N ALA A 118 21.39 18.41 -11.50
CA ALA A 118 20.73 17.33 -10.77
C ALA A 118 20.64 16.01 -11.57
N SER A 119 20.97 16.02 -12.87
CA SER A 119 20.68 14.95 -13.82
C SER A 119 21.08 13.54 -13.36
N SER A 120 22.29 13.36 -12.83
CA SER A 120 22.75 12.05 -12.34
C SER A 120 21.97 11.58 -11.11
N ALA A 121 21.60 12.49 -10.20
CA ALA A 121 20.82 12.15 -9.01
C ALA A 121 19.37 11.84 -9.38
N VAL A 122 18.78 12.61 -10.31
CA VAL A 122 17.45 12.36 -10.87
C VAL A 122 17.40 10.98 -11.55
N ALA A 123 18.39 10.64 -12.38
CA ALA A 123 18.45 9.34 -13.03
C ALA A 123 18.52 8.18 -12.02
N ASN A 124 19.30 8.33 -10.95
CA ASN A 124 19.40 7.32 -9.89
C ASN A 124 18.06 7.17 -9.14
N ALA A 125 17.41 8.28 -8.79
CA ALA A 125 16.10 8.28 -8.16
C ALA A 125 15.02 7.67 -9.07
N GLN A 126 15.04 7.95 -10.37
CA GLN A 126 14.15 7.35 -11.36
C GLN A 126 14.36 5.84 -11.48
N SER A 127 15.61 5.36 -11.42
CA SER A 127 15.91 3.92 -11.40
C SER A 127 15.34 3.24 -10.16
N SER A 128 15.58 3.82 -8.97
CA SER A 128 15.01 3.28 -7.73
C SER A 128 13.48 3.31 -7.73
N LEU A 129 12.88 4.37 -8.29
CA LEU A 129 11.44 4.47 -8.42
C LEU A 129 10.87 3.43 -9.41
N ALA A 130 11.59 3.08 -10.47
CA ALA A 130 11.15 2.02 -11.38
C ALA A 130 11.05 0.67 -10.67
N ASP A 131 12.01 0.35 -9.80
CA ASP A 131 11.95 -0.85 -8.94
C ASP A 131 10.75 -0.79 -7.99
N ALA A 132 10.51 0.37 -7.36
CA ALA A 132 9.33 0.57 -6.52
C ALA A 132 8.00 0.49 -7.29
N ILE A 133 7.95 0.92 -8.55
CA ILE A 133 6.77 0.76 -9.40
C ILE A 133 6.51 -0.72 -9.67
N GLN A 134 7.55 -1.49 -9.97
CA GLN A 134 7.42 -2.93 -10.19
C GLN A 134 6.90 -3.63 -8.94
N ASP A 135 7.52 -3.39 -7.77
CA ASP A 135 7.08 -3.97 -6.50
C ASP A 135 5.65 -3.50 -6.12
N GLY A 136 5.28 -2.26 -6.46
CA GLY A 136 3.94 -1.73 -6.25
C GLY A 136 2.89 -2.45 -7.11
N ASN A 137 3.21 -2.77 -8.36
CA ASN A 137 2.35 -3.56 -9.23
C ASN A 137 2.18 -4.99 -8.71
N ASP A 138 3.24 -5.59 -8.17
CA ASP A 138 3.18 -6.92 -7.54
C ASP A 138 2.27 -6.91 -6.29
N VAL A 139 2.23 -5.82 -5.51
CA VAL A 139 1.24 -5.64 -4.44
C VAL A 139 -0.18 -5.56 -5.00
N VAL A 140 -0.41 -4.84 -6.11
CA VAL A 140 -1.74 -4.74 -6.71
C VAL A 140 -2.21 -6.10 -7.24
N ALA A 141 -1.30 -6.88 -7.83
CA ALA A 141 -1.60 -8.18 -8.42
C ALA A 141 -1.84 -9.27 -7.36
N ASP A 142 -1.01 -9.30 -6.31
CA ASP A 142 -0.99 -10.44 -5.37
C ASP A 142 -1.73 -10.19 -4.06
N CYS A 143 -2.07 -8.94 -3.73
CA CYS A 143 -2.84 -8.60 -2.53
C CYS A 143 -4.31 -8.38 -2.85
N ASN A 144 -5.10 -9.46 -2.95
CA ASN A 144 -6.53 -9.42 -3.29
C ASN A 144 -7.42 -10.15 -2.30
#